data_AF-A0A535JCM5-F1
#
_entry.id   AF-A0A535JCM5-F1
#
_cell.length_a   1.000
_cell.length_b   1.000
_cell.length_c   1.000
_cell.angle_alpha   90.00
_cell.angle_beta   90.00
_cell.angle_gamma   90.00
#
_symmetry.space_group_name_H-M   'P 1'
#
loop_
_entity.id
_entity.type
_entity.pdbx_description
1 polymer ?
#
loop_
_entity_poly.entity_id
_entity_poly.type
_entity_poly.pdbx_seq_one_letter_code
_entity_poly.pdbx_strand_id
1 'polypeptide(L)'
;MRETVLNGTGHAVFVPGEWRSLAACLGLSPRECGIVRAVFDGNSEKDAAERLGLSPHTVHTYLWRIYRKLRVQSREELLVRVFAEFRALPPLKRAGNGGTRNRQESRRRPL
;
A
#
# COMPACT_ATOMS: atom_id res chain seq x y z
N MET A 1 -5.49 -25.95 -17.93
CA MET A 1 -6.19 -25.67 -16.65
C MET A 1 -5.14 -25.07 -15.72
N ARG A 2 -5.09 -23.74 -15.57
CA ARG A 2 -4.10 -23.09 -14.70
C ARG A 2 -4.77 -22.88 -13.34
N GLU A 3 -4.28 -23.58 -12.33
CA GLU A 3 -4.68 -23.35 -10.93
C GLU A 3 -4.42 -21.87 -10.61
N THR A 4 -5.49 -21.10 -10.49
CA THR A 4 -5.40 -19.74 -9.96
C THR A 4 -5.19 -19.90 -8.47
N VAL A 5 -3.93 -19.96 -8.04
CA VAL A 5 -3.59 -19.92 -6.62
C VAL A 5 -4.25 -18.65 -6.07
N LEU A 6 -5.18 -18.82 -5.14
CA LEU A 6 -5.80 -17.73 -4.40
C LEU A 6 -4.73 -17.13 -3.49
N ASN A 7 -3.83 -16.37 -4.10
CA ASN A 7 -2.80 -15.60 -3.43
C ASN A 7 -3.50 -14.62 -2.50
N GLY A 8 -3.35 -14.83 -1.19
CA GLY A 8 -4.03 -14.06 -0.16
C GLY A 8 -3.78 -12.57 -0.32
N THR A 9 -4.71 -11.74 0.16
CA THR A 9 -4.56 -10.28 0.23
C THR A 9 -3.53 -9.88 1.30
N GLY A 10 -2.27 -10.29 1.14
CA GLY A 10 -1.20 -9.94 2.07
C GLY A 10 -0.94 -8.43 2.11
N HIS A 11 -1.28 -7.69 1.05
CA HIS A 11 -1.25 -6.23 1.11
C HIS A 11 -2.31 -5.63 2.05
N ALA A 12 -3.36 -6.38 2.43
CA ALA A 12 -4.39 -5.91 3.36
C ALA A 12 -3.91 -5.86 4.81
N VAL A 13 -2.69 -6.33 5.09
CA VAL A 13 -1.99 -6.10 6.38
C VAL A 13 -1.85 -4.59 6.68
N PHE A 14 -1.86 -3.76 5.62
CA PHE A 14 -1.93 -2.31 5.77
C PHE A 14 -3.18 -1.74 5.09
N VAL A 15 -3.85 -0.81 5.74
CA VAL A 15 -5.00 -0.10 5.17
C VAL A 15 -4.53 0.87 4.07
N PRO A 16 -5.42 1.33 3.16
CA PRO A 16 -5.01 2.20 2.04
C PRO A 16 -4.28 3.48 2.44
N GLY A 17 -4.58 4.05 3.62
CA GLY A 17 -3.89 5.22 4.16
C GLY A 17 -2.45 4.96 4.61
N GLU A 18 -2.19 3.76 5.12
CA GLU A 18 -0.85 3.34 5.54
C GLU A 18 0.03 3.09 4.33
N TRP A 19 -0.51 2.48 3.27
CA TRP A 19 0.21 2.33 2.00
C TRP A 19 0.68 3.66 1.40
N ARG A 20 -0.15 4.72 1.49
CA ARG A 20 0.24 6.06 1.04
C ARG A 20 1.39 6.62 1.87
N SER A 21 1.32 6.44 3.18
CA SER A 21 2.34 6.96 4.11
C SER A 21 3.65 6.19 3.97
N LEU A 22 3.58 4.87 3.86
CA LEU A 22 4.72 3.99 3.55
C LEU A 22 5.36 4.35 2.22
N ALA A 23 4.57 4.55 1.17
CA ALA A 23 5.09 4.95 -0.14
C ALA A 23 5.83 6.29 -0.06
N ALA A 24 5.28 7.27 0.68
CA ALA A 24 5.94 8.55 0.88
C ALA A 24 7.27 8.41 1.66
N CYS A 25 7.28 7.68 2.77
CA CYS A 25 8.48 7.49 3.60
C CYS A 25 9.58 6.67 2.91
N LEU A 26 9.19 5.64 2.14
CA LEU A 26 10.11 4.84 1.33
C LEU A 26 10.48 5.51 -0.01
N GLY A 27 9.91 6.68 -0.30
CA GLY A 27 10.10 7.41 -1.55
C GLY A 27 9.58 6.68 -2.79
N LEU A 28 8.65 5.73 -2.66
CA LEU A 28 8.11 4.94 -3.76
C LEU A 28 7.15 5.75 -4.63
N SER A 29 7.31 5.67 -5.94
CA SER A 29 6.32 6.14 -6.89
C SER A 29 5.03 5.30 -6.81
N PRO A 30 3.90 5.80 -7.34
CA PRO A 30 2.65 5.02 -7.38
C PRO A 30 2.81 3.66 -8.07
N ARG A 31 3.65 3.60 -9.13
CA ARG A 31 3.91 2.35 -9.86
C ARG A 31 4.75 1.39 -9.04
N GLU A 32 5.81 1.87 -8.39
CA GLU A 32 6.63 1.05 -7.49
C GLU A 32 5.82 0.53 -6.29
N CYS A 33 4.96 1.37 -5.71
CA CYS A 33 4.05 0.95 -4.63
C CYS A 33 3.10 -0.17 -5.10
N GLY A 34 2.57 -0.08 -6.33
CA GLY A 34 1.76 -1.16 -6.91
C GLY A 34 2.51 -2.49 -7.03
N ILE A 35 3.79 -2.44 -7.42
CA ILE A 35 4.66 -3.63 -7.49
C ILE A 35 4.90 -4.21 -6.09
N VAL A 36 5.24 -3.37 -5.10
CA VAL A 36 5.44 -3.82 -3.70
C VAL A 36 4.16 -4.46 -3.14
N ARG A 37 2.98 -3.89 -3.42
CA ARG A 37 1.70 -4.49 -3.00
C ARG A 37 1.46 -5.87 -3.62
N ALA A 38 1.80 -6.06 -4.89
CA ALA A 38 1.73 -7.37 -5.53
C ALA A 38 2.73 -8.37 -4.89
N VAL A 39 3.92 -7.91 -4.51
CA VAL A 39 4.88 -8.75 -3.75
C VAL A 39 4.29 -9.19 -2.41
N PHE A 40 3.62 -8.29 -1.69
CA PHE A 40 2.94 -8.59 -0.43
C PHE A 40 1.82 -9.62 -0.58
N ASP A 41 1.15 -9.64 -1.73
CA ASP A 41 0.13 -10.64 -2.03
C ASP A 41 0.70 -12.02 -2.37
N GLY A 42 2.02 -12.17 -2.43
CA GLY A 42 2.64 -13.45 -2.79
C GLY A 42 2.70 -13.68 -4.31
N ASN A 43 2.31 -12.71 -5.13
CA ASN A 43 2.35 -12.83 -6.60
C ASN A 43 3.78 -13.11 -7.10
N SER A 44 3.90 -14.02 -8.07
CA SER A 44 5.11 -14.13 -8.87
C SER A 44 5.27 -12.89 -9.78
N GLU A 45 6.45 -12.71 -10.39
CA GLU A 45 6.64 -11.62 -11.36
C GLU A 45 5.64 -11.71 -12.53
N LYS A 46 5.25 -12.92 -12.93
CA LYS A 46 4.25 -13.16 -13.97
C LYS A 46 2.85 -12.73 -13.52
N ASP A 47 2.43 -13.13 -12.33
CA ASP A 47 1.10 -12.77 -11.82
C ASP A 47 1.00 -11.26 -11.55
N ALA A 48 2.09 -10.66 -11.05
CA ALA A 48 2.18 -9.23 -10.86
C ALA A 48 2.12 -8.49 -12.20
N ALA A 49 2.77 -9.03 -13.24
CA ALA A 49 2.75 -8.47 -14.58
C ALA A 49 1.33 -8.49 -15.18
N GLU A 50 0.64 -9.63 -15.11
CA GLU A 50 -0.75 -9.77 -15.56
C GLU A 50 -1.67 -8.79 -14.81
N ARG A 51 -1.56 -8.72 -13.49
CA ARG A 51 -2.39 -7.84 -12.66
C ARG A 51 -2.16 -6.35 -12.93
N LEU A 52 -0.92 -5.95 -13.24
CA LEU A 52 -0.53 -4.55 -13.40
C LEU A 52 -0.52 -4.09 -14.87
N GLY A 53 -0.86 -4.98 -15.81
CA GLY A 53 -0.79 -4.71 -17.24
C GLY A 53 0.64 -4.43 -17.71
N LEU A 54 1.60 -5.24 -17.27
CA LEU A 54 3.02 -5.12 -17.57
C LEU A 54 3.56 -6.40 -18.21
N SER A 55 4.78 -6.34 -18.75
CA SER A 55 5.54 -7.55 -19.05
C SER A 55 6.26 -8.06 -17.78
N PRO A 56 6.49 -9.38 -17.65
CA PRO A 56 7.30 -9.92 -16.55
C PRO A 56 8.69 -9.27 -16.45
N HIS A 57 9.33 -9.00 -17.59
CA HIS A 57 10.63 -8.33 -17.64
C HIS A 57 10.57 -6.89 -17.10
N THR A 58 9.47 -6.18 -17.36
CA THR A 58 9.24 -4.85 -16.79
C THR A 58 9.07 -4.92 -15.28
N VAL A 59 8.32 -5.91 -14.76
CA VAL A 59 8.18 -6.14 -13.32
C VAL A 59 9.53 -6.46 -12.67
N HIS A 60 10.31 -7.35 -13.28
CA HIS A 60 11.67 -7.65 -12.84
C HIS A 60 12.54 -6.38 -12.73
N THR A 61 12.50 -5.55 -13.76
CA THR A 61 13.23 -4.27 -13.79
C THR A 61 12.76 -3.33 -12.67
N TYR A 62 11.45 -3.26 -12.40
CA TYR A 62 10.93 -2.50 -11.27
C TYR A 62 11.44 -3.04 -9.94
N LEU A 63 11.38 -4.35 -9.72
CA LEU A 63 11.87 -4.98 -8.49
C LEU A 63 13.36 -4.70 -8.27
N TRP A 64 14.18 -4.86 -9.29
CA TRP A 64 15.61 -4.53 -9.21
C TRP A 64 15.86 -3.07 -8.82
N ARG A 65 15.11 -2.12 -9.41
CA ARG A 65 15.20 -0.70 -9.05
C ARG A 65 14.73 -0.44 -7.61
N ILE A 66 13.63 -1.06 -7.19
CA ILE A 66 13.10 -0.96 -5.82
C ILE A 66 14.11 -1.51 -4.81
N TYR A 67 14.70 -2.67 -5.08
CA TYR A 67 15.71 -3.29 -4.22
C TYR A 67 16.90 -2.36 -4.01
N ARG A 68 17.45 -1.80 -5.09
CA ARG A 68 18.54 -0.82 -5.01
C ARG A 68 18.14 0.45 -4.28
N LYS A 69 16.95 0.97 -4.55
CA LYS A 69 16.41 2.19 -3.94
C LYS A 69 16.23 2.05 -2.43
N LEU A 70 15.72 0.89 -1.99
CA LEU A 70 15.47 0.60 -0.59
C LEU A 70 16.65 -0.06 0.14
N ARG A 71 17.74 -0.31 -0.59
CA ARG A 71 18.96 -0.98 -0.13
C ARG A 71 18.70 -2.38 0.45
N VAL A 72 17.84 -3.13 -0.23
CA VAL A 72 17.54 -4.53 0.09
C VAL A 72 18.00 -5.43 -1.06
N GLN A 73 18.19 -6.72 -0.80
CA GLN A 73 18.73 -7.69 -1.75
C GLN A 73 17.74 -8.81 -2.10
N SER A 74 16.69 -9.01 -1.30
CA SER A 74 15.74 -10.10 -1.50
C SER A 74 14.29 -9.66 -1.36
N ARG A 75 13.39 -10.55 -1.79
CA ARG A 75 11.94 -10.37 -1.63
C ARG A 75 11.56 -10.30 -0.16
N GLU A 76 12.13 -11.17 0.66
CA GLU A 76 11.89 -11.25 2.10
C GLU A 76 12.40 -9.99 2.79
N GLU A 77 13.59 -9.52 2.41
CA GLU A 77 14.17 -8.30 2.95
C GLU A 77 13.34 -7.06 2.57
N LEU A 78 12.77 -7.02 1.36
CA LEU A 78 11.78 -5.99 0.99
C LEU A 78 10.57 -6.00 1.93
N LEU A 79 10.01 -7.17 2.23
CA LEU A 79 8.87 -7.28 3.15
C LEU A 79 9.24 -6.76 4.54
N VAL A 80 10.37 -7.23 5.09
CA VAL A 80 10.88 -6.81 6.41
C VAL A 80 11.12 -5.29 6.45
N ARG A 81 11.72 -4.73 5.40
CA ARG A 81 11.99 -3.28 5.28
C ARG A 81 10.70 -2.45 5.34
N VAL A 82 9.65 -2.89 4.65
CA VAL A 82 8.34 -2.22 4.68
C VAL A 82 7.68 -2.33 6.06
N PHE A 83 7.75 -3.50 6.71
CA PHE A 83 7.26 -3.65 8.09
C PHE A 83 8.05 -2.79 9.09
N ALA A 84 9.36 -2.68 8.92
CA ALA A 84 10.20 -1.83 9.76
C ALA A 84 9.81 -0.35 9.62
N GLU A 85 9.57 0.13 8.40
CA GLU A 85 9.03 1.49 8.19
C GLU A 85 7.65 1.64 8.81
N PHE A 86 6.76 0.67 8.62
CA PHE A 86 5.41 0.73 9.19
C PHE A 86 5.44 0.89 10.71
N ARG A 87 6.34 0.17 11.39
CA ARG A 87 6.54 0.29 12.85
C ARG A 87 7.14 1.63 13.28
N ALA A 88 7.89 2.30 12.41
CA ALA A 88 8.49 3.61 12.67
C ALA A 88 7.53 4.76 12.35
N LEU A 89 6.48 4.52 11.56
CA LEU A 89 5.48 5.54 11.26
C LEU A 89 4.75 5.98 12.54
N PRO A 90 4.56 7.29 12.76
CA PRO A 90 3.67 7.74 13.82
C PRO A 90 2.27 7.17 13.54
N PRO A 91 1.51 6.80 14.58
CA PRO A 91 0.15 6.31 14.38
C PRO A 91 -0.60 7.35 13.56
N LEU A 92 -1.16 6.93 12.42
CA LEU A 92 -1.97 7.80 11.59
C LEU A 92 -3.01 8.42 12.52
N LYS A 93 -2.98 9.75 12.64
CA LYS A 93 -4.02 10.50 13.35
C LYS A 93 -5.30 10.19 12.60
N ARG A 94 -6.02 9.14 13.01
CA ARG A 94 -7.30 8.72 12.44
C ARG A 94 -8.10 10.00 12.41
N ALA A 95 -8.32 10.53 11.19
CA ALA A 95 -8.90 11.84 11.02
C ALA A 95 -10.09 11.93 11.97
N GLY A 96 -9.97 12.83 12.95
CA GLY A 96 -10.94 12.94 14.02
C GLY A 96 -12.31 13.04 13.36
N ASN A 97 -13.23 12.19 13.79
CA ASN A 97 -14.63 12.25 13.46
C ASN A 97 -15.18 13.56 14.06
N GLY A 98 -14.87 14.68 13.42
CA GLY A 98 -15.12 16.03 13.88
C GLY A 98 -16.14 16.71 12.98
N GLY A 99 -17.39 16.71 13.43
CA GLY A 99 -18.29 17.83 13.22
C GLY A 99 -19.05 17.89 11.89
N THR A 100 -20.08 17.07 11.74
CA THR A 100 -21.31 17.52 11.05
C THR A 100 -22.53 16.89 11.71
N ARG A 101 -23.15 17.66 12.62
CA ARG A 101 -24.60 17.79 12.86
C ARG A 101 -24.88 18.22 14.30
N ASN A 102 -24.96 19.53 14.54
CA ASN A 102 -26.16 20.05 15.17
C ASN A 102 -26.41 21.51 14.74
N ARG A 103 -27.12 21.65 13.62
CA ARG A 103 -27.78 22.89 13.19
C ARG A 103 -29.29 22.68 13.41
N GLN A 104 -29.69 22.48 14.65
CA GLN A 104 -31.09 22.51 15.07
C GLN A 104 -31.21 23.33 16.36
N GLU A 105 -30.90 24.62 16.29
CA GLU A 105 -31.26 25.57 17.34
C GLU A 105 -31.48 26.94 16.70
N SER A 106 -32.46 27.05 15.80
CA SER A 106 -32.93 28.34 15.26
C SER A 106 -34.33 28.21 14.68
N ARG A 107 -35.31 27.80 15.49
CA ARG A 107 -36.74 28.11 15.29
C ARG A 107 -37.48 28.19 16.64
N ARG A 108 -37.05 29.10 17.52
CA ARG A 108 -37.97 29.72 18.48
C ARG A 108 -38.25 31.13 17.95
N ARG A 109 -39.42 31.32 17.34
CA ARG A 109 -39.97 32.64 16.98
C ARG A 109 -40.51 33.29 18.26
N PRO A 110 -40.29 34.59 18.51
CA PRO A 110 -41.04 35.30 19.53
C PRO A 110 -42.47 35.59 19.05
N LEU A 111 -43.39 35.70 20.02
CA LEU A 111 -44.77 36.18 19.85
C LEU A 111 -44.78 37.68 19.52
#